data_AF-A0A499UMJ8-F1
#
_entry.id   AF-A0A499UMJ8-F1
#
_cell.length_a   1.000
_cell.length_b   1.000
_cell.length_c   1.000
_cell.angle_alpha   90.00
_cell.angle_beta   90.00
_cell.angle_gamma   90.00
#
_symmetry.space_group_name_H-M   'P 1'
#
loop_
_entity.id
_entity.type
_entity.pdbx_description
1 polymer ?
#
loop_
_entity_poly.entity_id
_entity_poly.type
_entity_poly.pdbx_seq_one_letter_code
_entity_poly.pdbx_strand_id
1 'polypeptide(L)'
;MSAPAPPTLARVMDRLTATATAADPADPADAPDGGAPGLAARLSVEVAREEAAATRAYGQGPAAGVEGAAGDPWIDDFAPAFPLQPPRTGRELLADHVTAMVCCAAVDTAGAAPGLDWLDGPALLVGGRRRADLAHPVLSLVEDGDDGPLRAWLGEVGVRPEKPVRLV
;
A
#
# COMPACT_ATOMS: atom_id res chain seq x y z
N MET A 1 -25.46 -18.33 -1.40
CA MET A 1 -24.20 -17.57 -1.53
C MET A 1 -23.25 -18.06 -0.46
N SER A 2 -22.11 -18.63 -0.84
CA SER A 2 -21.08 -19.06 0.11
C SER A 2 -20.42 -17.82 0.72
N ALA A 3 -20.08 -17.85 2.01
CA ALA A 3 -19.36 -16.75 2.65
C ALA A 3 -17.98 -16.57 1.99
N PRO A 4 -17.48 -15.32 1.82
CA PRO A 4 -16.15 -15.10 1.30
C PRO A 4 -15.11 -15.73 2.23
N ALA A 5 -14.11 -16.39 1.66
CA ALA A 5 -13.02 -16.96 2.43
C ALA A 5 -12.25 -15.84 3.17
N PRO A 6 -11.75 -16.11 4.38
CA PRO A 6 -11.04 -15.09 5.15
C PRO A 6 -9.76 -14.65 4.42
N PRO A 7 -9.37 -13.37 4.55
CA PRO A 7 -8.14 -12.85 3.94
C PRO A 7 -6.92 -13.43 4.64
N THR A 8 -5.96 -13.92 3.85
CA THR A 8 -4.67 -14.44 4.34
C THR A 8 -3.53 -13.78 3.57
N LEU A 9 -2.39 -13.58 4.23
CA LEU A 9 -1.20 -13.01 3.59
C LEU A 9 -0.67 -13.91 2.48
N ALA A 10 -0.74 -15.23 2.66
CA ALA A 10 -0.34 -16.20 1.64
C ALA A 10 -1.09 -15.99 0.32
N ARG A 11 -2.41 -15.78 0.39
CA ARG A 11 -3.24 -15.52 -0.81
C ARG A 11 -2.89 -14.22 -1.50
N VAL A 12 -2.55 -13.18 -0.72
CA VAL A 12 -2.11 -11.91 -1.29
C VAL A 12 -0.79 -12.11 -2.03
N MET A 13 0.20 -12.76 -1.42
CA MET A 13 1.47 -13.07 -2.10
C MET A 13 1.25 -13.90 -3.36
N ASP A 14 0.47 -14.98 -3.29
CA ASP A 14 0.17 -15.82 -4.46
C ASP A 14 -0.52 -15.03 -5.59
N ARG A 15 -1.40 -14.07 -5.24
CA ARG A 15 -2.07 -13.21 -6.24
C ARG A 15 -1.10 -12.23 -6.89
N LEU A 16 -0.14 -11.73 -6.13
CA LEU A 16 0.87 -10.77 -6.56
C LEU A 16 2.00 -11.43 -7.37
N THR A 17 2.26 -12.71 -7.16
CA THR A 17 3.22 -13.48 -7.96
C THR A 17 2.59 -14.23 -9.13
N ALA A 18 1.25 -14.32 -9.19
CA ALA A 18 0.53 -14.85 -10.33
C ALA A 18 0.73 -13.97 -11.58
N THR A 19 1.81 -14.24 -12.31
CA THR A 19 1.93 -13.89 -13.73
C THR A 19 0.79 -14.59 -14.46
N ALA A 20 0.13 -13.93 -15.41
CA ALA A 20 -1.03 -14.44 -16.13
C ALA A 20 -0.74 -15.77 -16.86
N THR A 21 -0.71 -16.90 -16.15
CA THR A 21 -0.59 -18.25 -16.70
C THR A 21 -1.95 -18.71 -17.20
N ALA A 22 -2.50 -17.96 -18.15
CA ALA A 22 -3.57 -18.35 -19.08
C ALA A 22 -3.96 -17.12 -19.93
N ALA A 23 -3.17 -16.77 -20.93
CA ALA A 23 -3.64 -15.94 -22.04
C ALA A 23 -3.31 -16.67 -23.35
N ASP A 24 -4.36 -17.05 -24.08
CA ASP A 24 -4.30 -17.48 -25.47
C ASP A 24 -3.75 -16.27 -26.28
N PRO A 25 -2.68 -16.40 -27.08
CA PRO A 25 -1.93 -15.28 -27.66
C PRO A 25 -2.64 -14.51 -28.80
N ALA A 26 -3.97 -14.48 -28.83
CA ALA A 26 -4.74 -13.98 -29.98
C ALA A 26 -5.12 -12.48 -29.93
N ASP A 27 -4.90 -11.76 -28.82
CA ASP A 27 -5.20 -10.32 -28.76
C ASP A 27 -4.07 -9.50 -28.09
N PRO A 28 -3.24 -8.78 -28.86
CA PRO A 28 -2.14 -7.97 -28.33
C PRO A 28 -2.59 -6.70 -27.60
N ALA A 29 -3.90 -6.42 -27.53
CA ALA A 29 -4.45 -5.31 -26.76
C ALA A 29 -4.76 -5.67 -25.29
N ASP A 30 -4.62 -6.95 -24.90
CA ASP A 30 -5.13 -7.45 -23.61
C ASP A 30 -4.22 -8.52 -22.95
N ALA A 31 -2.91 -8.23 -22.74
CA ALA A 31 -2.04 -8.84 -21.69
C ALA A 31 -0.63 -8.19 -21.65
N PRO A 32 0.05 -8.03 -20.47
CA PRO A 32 -0.13 -8.77 -19.21
C PRO A 32 -0.28 -7.88 -17.95
N ASP A 33 -1.50 -7.64 -17.46
CA ASP A 33 -1.79 -6.93 -16.18
C ASP A 33 -1.84 -7.88 -14.96
N GLY A 34 -1.06 -8.97 -15.00
CA GLY A 34 -0.95 -9.94 -13.92
C GLY A 34 0.05 -9.50 -12.85
N GLY A 35 -0.10 -10.07 -11.64
CA GLY A 35 0.84 -9.84 -10.54
C GLY A 35 0.92 -8.42 -9.99
N ALA A 36 1.95 -8.15 -9.19
CA ALA A 36 2.14 -6.88 -8.50
C ALA A 36 2.36 -5.68 -9.42
N PRO A 37 3.20 -5.75 -10.48
CA PRO A 37 3.45 -4.58 -11.34
C PRO A 37 2.20 -4.13 -12.10
N GLY A 38 1.42 -5.07 -12.64
CA GLY A 38 0.16 -4.77 -13.34
C GLY A 38 -0.88 -4.15 -12.40
N LEU A 39 -0.99 -4.67 -11.16
CA LEU A 39 -1.86 -4.07 -10.15
C LEU A 39 -1.41 -2.65 -9.78
N ALA A 40 -0.11 -2.43 -9.58
CA ALA A 40 0.43 -1.11 -9.27
C ALA A 40 0.20 -0.10 -10.39
N ALA A 41 0.30 -0.51 -11.66
CA ALA A 41 -0.02 0.34 -12.81
C ALA A 41 -1.50 0.76 -12.80
N ARG A 42 -2.42 -0.19 -12.59
CA ARG A 42 -3.86 0.07 -12.51
C ARG A 42 -4.23 0.97 -11.32
N LEU A 43 -3.61 0.75 -10.16
CA LEU A 43 -3.77 1.63 -8.99
C LEU A 43 -3.29 3.05 -9.29
N SER A 44 -2.17 3.20 -10.00
CA SER A 44 -1.65 4.53 -10.38
C SER A 44 -2.62 5.29 -11.29
N VAL A 45 -3.29 4.60 -12.22
CA VAL A 45 -4.34 5.21 -13.06
C VAL A 45 -5.51 5.68 -12.21
N GLU A 46 -5.93 4.89 -11.21
CA GLU A 46 -7.07 5.25 -10.36
C GLU A 46 -6.71 6.42 -9.43
N VAL A 47 -5.52 6.40 -8.83
CA VAL A 47 -5.04 7.54 -8.02
C VAL A 47 -4.97 8.82 -8.86
N ALA A 48 -4.46 8.75 -10.09
CA ALA A 48 -4.42 9.92 -10.96
C ALA A 48 -5.83 10.46 -11.29
N ARG A 49 -6.84 9.57 -11.39
CA ARG A 49 -8.24 9.99 -11.58
C ARG A 49 -8.79 10.66 -10.32
N GLU A 50 -8.57 10.08 -9.14
CA GLU A 50 -8.99 10.66 -7.86
C GLU A 50 -8.33 12.02 -7.61
N GLU A 51 -7.01 12.11 -7.81
CA GLU A 51 -6.28 13.36 -7.65
C GLU A 51 -6.78 14.43 -8.63
N ALA A 52 -7.00 14.09 -9.90
CA ALA A 52 -7.57 15.04 -10.86
C ALA A 52 -9.00 15.45 -10.49
N ALA A 53 -9.81 14.57 -9.91
CA ALA A 53 -11.13 14.91 -9.40
C ALA A 53 -11.04 15.84 -8.18
N ALA A 54 -10.11 15.56 -7.25
CA ALA A 54 -9.84 16.39 -6.08
C ALA A 54 -9.33 17.79 -6.48
N THR A 55 -8.41 17.91 -7.45
CA THR A 55 -7.95 19.20 -7.99
C THR A 55 -9.11 19.99 -8.61
N ARG A 56 -10.03 19.34 -9.33
CA ARG A 56 -11.22 20.02 -9.86
C ARG A 56 -12.17 20.46 -8.75
N ALA A 57 -12.39 19.65 -7.73
CA ALA A 57 -13.25 20.00 -6.60
C ALA A 57 -12.66 21.17 -5.78
N TYR A 58 -11.36 21.15 -5.50
CA TYR A 58 -10.64 22.24 -4.82
C TYR A 58 -10.52 23.50 -5.69
N GLY A 59 -10.33 23.35 -7.01
CA GLY A 59 -10.32 24.46 -7.96
C GLY A 59 -11.71 25.02 -8.29
N GLN A 60 -12.79 24.36 -7.88
CA GLN A 60 -14.19 24.79 -8.04
C GLN A 60 -14.85 25.19 -6.72
N GLY A 61 -14.14 25.12 -5.58
CA GLY A 61 -14.67 25.61 -4.32
C GLY A 61 -14.75 27.14 -4.33
N PRO A 62 -15.86 27.78 -3.92
CA PRO A 62 -15.73 29.10 -3.33
C PRO A 62 -14.81 28.92 -2.11
N ALA A 63 -13.84 29.81 -1.92
CA ALA A 63 -13.06 29.85 -0.70
C ALA A 63 -14.00 29.85 0.52
N ALA A 64 -14.22 28.69 1.14
CA ALA A 64 -15.06 28.51 2.33
C ALA A 64 -14.89 27.06 2.86
N GLY A 65 -14.47 26.82 4.10
CA GLY A 65 -14.28 27.77 5.17
C GLY A 65 -13.57 27.18 6.38
N VAL A 66 -12.77 28.03 7.01
CA VAL A 66 -12.85 28.20 8.46
C VAL A 66 -14.00 29.17 8.70
N GLU A 67 -15.05 28.72 9.38
CA GLU A 67 -15.99 29.63 10.02
C GLU A 67 -15.21 30.38 11.10
N GLY A 68 -14.67 31.53 10.73
CA GLY A 68 -13.83 32.35 11.59
C GLY A 68 -13.08 33.42 10.82
N ALA A 69 -13.79 34.51 10.52
CA ALA A 69 -13.30 35.75 9.91
C ALA A 69 -12.95 35.67 8.41
N ALA A 70 -13.33 36.73 7.70
CA ALA A 70 -12.95 36.97 6.31
C ALA A 70 -11.47 36.62 6.10
N GLY A 71 -11.19 35.75 5.12
CA GLY A 71 -9.83 35.32 4.80
C GLY A 71 -8.91 36.51 4.64
N ASP A 72 -7.82 36.50 5.39
CA ASP A 72 -6.77 37.51 5.30
C ASP A 72 -6.13 37.42 3.90
N PRO A 73 -6.21 38.46 3.06
CA PRO A 73 -5.61 38.47 1.73
C PRO A 73 -4.12 38.12 1.73
N TRP A 74 -3.44 38.32 2.87
CA TRP A 74 -2.05 37.94 3.03
C TRP A 74 -1.80 36.42 3.03
N ILE A 75 -2.79 35.58 3.39
CA ILE A 75 -2.62 34.12 3.46
C ILE A 75 -2.95 33.47 2.10
N ASP A 76 -3.88 34.06 1.35
CA ASP A 76 -4.30 33.56 0.04
C ASP A 76 -3.15 33.61 -1.00
N ASP A 77 -2.25 34.60 -0.86
CA ASP A 77 -1.05 34.75 -1.70
C ASP A 77 0.08 33.75 -1.37
N PHE A 78 -0.03 32.96 -0.29
CA PHE A 78 0.94 31.91 0.07
C PHE A 78 0.49 30.49 -0.30
N ALA A 79 -0.65 30.34 -1.00
CA ALA A 79 -1.04 29.04 -1.50
C ALA A 79 0.03 28.50 -2.47
N PRO A 80 0.63 27.33 -2.20
CA PRO A 80 1.69 26.82 -3.03
C PRO A 80 1.17 26.50 -4.43
N ALA A 81 1.81 27.06 -5.45
CA ALA A 81 1.44 26.85 -6.86
C ALA A 81 1.57 25.39 -7.33
N PHE A 82 2.16 24.53 -6.50
CA PHE A 82 2.37 23.11 -6.75
C PHE A 82 1.98 22.30 -5.51
N PRO A 83 1.53 21.05 -5.65
CA PRO A 83 1.26 20.20 -4.50
C PRO A 83 2.56 20.02 -3.69
N LEU A 84 2.47 20.25 -2.38
CA LEU A 84 3.62 20.13 -1.47
C LEU A 84 4.13 18.69 -1.35
N GLN A 85 3.30 17.72 -1.71
CA GLN A 85 3.64 16.32 -1.75
C GLN A 85 3.42 15.78 -3.18
N PRO A 86 4.39 15.05 -3.75
CA PRO A 86 4.19 14.34 -5.01
C PRO A 86 2.99 13.40 -4.94
N PRO A 87 2.27 13.20 -6.06
CA PRO A 87 1.27 12.17 -6.21
C PRO A 87 1.74 10.81 -5.71
N ARG A 88 0.89 10.13 -4.94
CA ARG A 88 1.20 8.79 -4.46
C ARG A 88 1.10 7.81 -5.61
N THR A 89 2.11 6.99 -5.80
CA THR A 89 2.11 5.99 -6.86
C THR A 89 1.36 4.74 -6.41
N GLY A 90 0.75 4.01 -7.35
CA GLY A 90 0.10 2.73 -7.04
C GLY A 90 1.08 1.71 -6.46
N ARG A 91 2.37 1.82 -6.79
CA ARG A 91 3.45 1.02 -6.20
C ARG A 91 3.63 1.30 -4.70
N GLU A 92 3.67 2.59 -4.32
CA GLU A 92 3.77 2.98 -2.91
C GLU A 92 2.55 2.49 -2.11
N LEU A 93 1.35 2.63 -2.67
CA LEU A 93 0.12 2.15 -2.03
C LEU A 93 0.14 0.62 -1.86
N LEU A 94 0.61 -0.11 -2.86
CA LEU A 94 0.71 -1.56 -2.79
C LEU A 94 1.76 -2.01 -1.76
N ALA A 95 2.91 -1.34 -1.69
CA ALA A 95 3.94 -1.60 -0.69
C ALA A 95 3.44 -1.31 0.74
N ASP A 96 2.72 -0.21 0.95
CA ASP A 96 2.12 0.12 2.25
C ASP A 96 1.07 -0.91 2.66
N HIS A 97 0.22 -1.35 1.71
CA HIS A 97 -0.78 -2.38 1.96
C HIS A 97 -0.15 -3.73 2.34
N VAL A 98 0.87 -4.18 1.60
CA VAL A 98 1.60 -5.42 1.92
C VAL A 98 2.28 -5.29 3.28
N THR A 99 2.93 -4.16 3.56
CA THR A 99 3.57 -3.89 4.85
C THR A 99 2.56 -3.98 6.00
N ALA A 100 1.39 -3.35 5.86
CA ALA A 100 0.32 -3.42 6.85
C ALA A 100 -0.15 -4.87 7.09
N MET A 101 -0.40 -5.63 6.02
CA MET A 101 -0.81 -7.04 6.11
C MET A 101 0.25 -7.91 6.80
N VAL A 102 1.53 -7.69 6.49
CA VAL A 102 2.65 -8.40 7.13
C VAL A 102 2.73 -8.05 8.62
N CYS A 103 2.61 -6.78 8.99
CA CYS A 103 2.60 -6.34 10.38
C CYS A 103 1.42 -6.94 11.16
N CYS A 104 0.21 -6.93 10.60
CA CYS A 104 -0.96 -7.57 11.23
C CYS A 104 -0.73 -9.08 11.40
N ALA A 105 -0.24 -9.77 10.37
CA ALA A 105 0.06 -11.20 10.46
C ALA A 105 1.14 -11.50 11.51
N ALA A 106 2.17 -10.66 11.62
CA ALA A 106 3.24 -10.82 12.61
C ALA A 106 2.71 -10.63 14.05
N VAL A 107 1.83 -9.65 14.27
CA VAL A 107 1.17 -9.46 15.57
C VAL A 107 0.28 -10.65 15.91
N ASP A 108 -0.56 -11.08 14.95
CA ASP A 108 -1.53 -12.16 15.15
C ASP A 108 -0.89 -13.53 15.35
N THR A 109 0.30 -13.78 14.78
CA THR A 109 0.83 -15.14 14.66
C THR A 109 2.24 -15.35 15.19
N ALA A 110 3.04 -14.29 15.32
CA ALA A 110 4.44 -14.35 15.73
C ALA A 110 4.74 -13.58 17.04
N GLY A 111 3.71 -13.03 17.71
CA GLY A 111 3.89 -12.29 18.95
C GLY A 111 4.64 -10.97 18.76
N ALA A 112 4.63 -10.42 17.54
CA ALA A 112 5.14 -9.08 17.30
C ALA A 112 4.24 -8.03 17.99
N ALA A 113 4.79 -6.85 18.24
CA ALA A 113 4.06 -5.73 18.82
C ALA A 113 4.24 -4.46 17.99
N PRO A 114 3.22 -3.61 17.89
CA PRO A 114 3.39 -2.26 17.37
C PRO A 114 4.25 -1.44 18.32
N GLY A 115 5.09 -0.59 17.75
CA GLY A 115 5.91 0.39 18.47
C GLY A 115 5.98 1.69 17.70
N LEU A 116 6.60 2.69 18.32
CA LEU A 116 6.83 4.00 17.73
C LEU A 116 8.26 4.42 18.05
N ASP A 117 9.04 4.65 17.01
CA ASP A 117 10.29 5.39 17.09
C ASP A 117 9.97 6.84 16.72
N TRP A 118 10.33 7.81 17.57
CA TRP A 118 9.99 9.20 17.29
C TRP A 118 10.82 9.78 16.13
N LEU A 119 11.98 9.19 15.83
CA LEU A 119 12.84 9.61 14.73
C LEU A 119 12.43 8.93 13.41
N ASP A 120 12.11 7.64 13.49
CA ASP A 120 11.84 6.81 12.32
C ASP A 120 10.35 6.51 12.07
N GLY A 121 9.47 6.84 13.02
CA GLY A 121 8.03 6.59 12.94
C GLY A 121 7.62 5.18 13.40
N PRO A 122 6.51 4.64 12.84
CA PRO A 122 5.98 3.33 13.24
C PRO A 122 7.02 2.21 13.15
N ALA A 123 7.04 1.34 14.15
CA ALA A 123 8.01 0.24 14.25
C ALA A 123 7.31 -1.09 14.54
N LEU A 124 7.77 -2.16 13.89
CA LEU A 124 7.41 -3.52 14.27
C LEU A 124 8.46 -4.06 15.25
N LEU A 125 8.02 -4.48 16.43
CA LEU A 125 8.88 -5.06 17.45
C LEU A 125 8.72 -6.58 17.48
N VAL A 126 9.83 -7.31 17.36
CA VAL A 126 9.89 -8.77 17.50
C VAL A 126 10.86 -9.09 18.63
N GLY A 127 10.37 -9.74 19.70
CA GLY A 127 11.17 -9.98 20.91
C GLY A 127 11.67 -8.69 21.57
N GLY A 128 10.88 -7.60 21.49
CA GLY A 128 11.26 -6.29 22.04
C GLY A 128 12.29 -5.50 21.23
N ARG A 129 12.71 -6.00 20.06
CA ARG A 129 13.65 -5.32 19.16
C ARG A 129 12.97 -4.90 17.86
N ARG A 130 13.34 -3.73 17.36
CA ARG A 130 12.85 -3.22 16.08
C ARG A 130 13.34 -4.10 14.92
N ARG A 131 12.42 -4.46 14.02
CA ARG A 131 12.73 -5.03 12.69
C ARG A 131 12.65 -3.92 11.64
N ALA A 132 13.81 -3.51 11.13
CA ALA A 132 13.93 -2.47 10.10
C ALA A 132 14.22 -3.05 8.70
N ASP A 133 14.33 -4.37 8.60
CA ASP A 133 14.75 -5.13 7.41
C ASP A 133 13.58 -5.58 6.52
N LEU A 134 12.34 -5.18 6.84
CA LEU A 134 11.13 -5.58 6.09
C LEU A 134 10.99 -4.86 4.74
N ALA A 135 11.52 -3.64 4.61
CA ALA A 135 11.30 -2.81 3.42
C ALA A 135 11.77 -3.49 2.13
N HIS A 136 12.97 -4.05 2.13
CA HIS A 136 13.53 -4.68 0.94
C HIS A 136 12.73 -5.91 0.46
N PRO A 137 12.37 -6.88 1.34
CA PRO A 137 11.48 -7.98 0.97
C PRO A 137 10.14 -7.55 0.38
N VAL A 138 9.52 -6.48 0.90
CA VAL A 138 8.26 -5.95 0.37
C VAL A 138 8.45 -5.34 -1.02
N LEU A 139 9.52 -4.56 -1.21
CA LEU A 139 9.83 -3.97 -2.51
C LEU A 139 10.11 -5.03 -3.57
N SER A 140 10.83 -6.10 -3.24
CA SER A 140 11.07 -7.23 -4.15
C SER A 140 9.76 -7.86 -4.65
N LEU A 141 8.77 -8.02 -3.77
CA LEU A 141 7.45 -8.53 -4.16
C LEU A 141 6.71 -7.54 -5.06
N VAL A 142 6.74 -6.26 -4.70
CA VAL A 142 5.90 -5.25 -5.35
C VAL A 142 6.46 -4.82 -6.71
N GLU A 143 7.78 -4.74 -6.83
CA GLU A 143 8.49 -4.27 -8.03
C GLU A 143 8.75 -5.42 -9.01
N ASP A 144 9.23 -6.55 -8.50
CA ASP A 144 9.69 -7.66 -9.33
C ASP A 144 8.70 -8.83 -9.37
N GLY A 145 7.66 -8.81 -8.52
CA GLY A 145 6.78 -9.96 -8.34
C GLY A 145 7.47 -11.15 -7.67
N ASP A 146 8.61 -10.93 -7.01
CA ASP A 146 9.37 -11.97 -6.31
C ASP A 146 9.00 -12.01 -4.82
N ASP A 147 8.26 -13.03 -4.40
CA ASP A 147 7.90 -13.24 -2.99
C ASP A 147 8.97 -13.98 -2.17
N GLY A 148 10.05 -14.45 -2.79
CA GLY A 148 11.10 -15.25 -2.13
C GLY A 148 11.70 -14.57 -0.90
N PRO A 149 12.20 -13.33 -1.02
CA PRO A 149 12.73 -12.58 0.12
C PRO A 149 11.70 -12.36 1.23
N LEU A 150 10.43 -12.12 0.87
CA LEU A 150 9.37 -11.92 1.86
C LEU A 150 9.04 -13.23 2.58
N ARG A 151 8.94 -14.35 1.87
CA ARG A 151 8.73 -15.67 2.48
C ARG A 151 9.88 -16.06 3.42
N ALA A 152 11.12 -15.77 3.05
CA ALA A 152 12.28 -15.99 3.91
C ALA A 152 12.16 -15.17 5.21
N TRP A 153 11.91 -13.86 5.10
CA TRP A 153 11.74 -12.97 6.26
C TRP A 153 10.59 -13.43 7.18
N LEU A 154 9.44 -13.82 6.60
CA LEU A 154 8.31 -14.35 7.36
C LEU A 154 8.67 -15.62 8.13
N GLY A 155 9.44 -16.52 7.50
CA GLY A 155 9.94 -17.74 8.13
C GLY A 155 10.88 -17.47 9.31
N GLU A 156 11.80 -16.50 9.16
CA GLU A 156 12.73 -16.08 10.20
C GLU A 156 12.03 -15.47 11.43
N VAL A 157 10.98 -14.66 11.19
CA VAL A 157 10.16 -14.06 12.25
C VAL A 157 9.19 -15.08 12.87
N GLY A 158 8.86 -16.15 12.14
CA GLY A 158 7.88 -17.16 12.56
C GLY A 158 6.43 -16.79 12.24
N VAL A 159 6.21 -15.88 11.28
CA VAL A 159 4.87 -15.49 10.83
C VAL A 159 4.20 -16.65 10.09
N ARG A 160 2.90 -16.84 10.31
CA ARG A 160 2.07 -17.88 9.68
C ARG A 160 1.16 -17.24 8.61
N PRO A 161 1.65 -17.02 7.37
CA PRO A 161 0.91 -16.27 6.34
C PRO A 161 -0.40 -16.94 5.89
N GLU A 162 -0.55 -18.23 6.14
CA GLU A 162 -1.75 -19.01 5.86
C GLU A 162 -2.90 -18.79 6.87
N LYS A 163 -2.61 -18.19 8.04
CA LYS A 163 -3.64 -17.88 9.02
C LYS A 163 -4.42 -16.62 8.62
N PRO A 164 -5.73 -16.55 8.91
CA PRO A 164 -6.52 -15.35 8.71
C PRO A 164 -5.90 -14.15 9.44
N VAL A 165 -5.82 -13.03 8.73
CA VAL A 165 -5.39 -11.74 9.32
C VAL A 165 -6.63 -11.00 9.81
N ARG A 166 -6.59 -10.47 11.04
CA ARG A 166 -7.65 -9.58 11.54
C ARG A 166 -7.34 -8.15 11.12
N LEU A 167 -8.07 -7.67 10.11
CA LEU A 167 -8.10 -6.26 9.77
C LEU A 167 -9.09 -5.59 10.73
N VAL A 168 -8.59 -4.69 11.57
CA VAL A 168 -9.37 -3.89 12.53
C VAL A 168 -9.74 -2.53 11.95
#